data_AF-A0A846YJ94-F1
#
_entry.id   AF-A0A846YJ94-F1
#
_cell.length_a   1.000
_cell.length_b   1.000
_cell.length_c   1.000
_cell.angle_alpha   90.00
_cell.angle_beta   90.00
_cell.angle_gamma   90.00
#
_symmetry.space_group_name_H-M   'P 1'
#
loop_
_entity.id
_entity.type
_entity.pdbx_description
1 polymer ?
#
loop_
_entity_poly.entity_id
_entity_poly.type
_entity_poly.pdbx_seq_one_letter_code
_entity_poly.pdbx_strand_id
1 'polypeptide(L)'
;MPHCSLADPAVRRYAFIHEEDLAEIAATLLLDSAHHGTIDVSGTTVSATERINVLETVLGLEAEVVELSAEQAAERWWRDGWPEDTIAVMLYALPVFAFQPDNPLLRAQEDRALALLGRAPRTFTQWANGFATRDVDHRHV
;
A
#
# COMPACT_ATOMS: atom_id res chain seq x y z
N MET A 1 -8.63 3.08 30.24
CA MET A 1 -8.00 2.41 29.08
C MET A 1 -6.81 3.28 28.68
N PRO A 2 -5.58 2.76 28.65
CA PRO A 2 -4.44 3.59 28.28
C PRO A 2 -4.61 3.99 26.80
N HIS A 3 -4.53 5.28 26.54
CA HIS A 3 -4.51 5.87 25.22
C HIS A 3 -3.29 5.31 24.50
N CYS A 4 -3.50 4.29 23.67
CA CYS A 4 -2.47 3.75 22.79
C CYS A 4 -2.13 4.89 21.83
N SER A 5 -1.05 5.61 22.13
CA SER A 5 -0.41 6.50 21.16
C SER A 5 0.06 5.59 20.04
N LEU A 6 -0.76 5.45 18.99
CA LEU A 6 -0.37 4.77 17.77
C LEU A 6 0.87 5.51 17.27
N ALA A 7 1.98 4.79 17.12
CA ALA A 7 3.29 5.32 16.76
C ALA A 7 3.23 6.33 15.61
N ASP A 8 4.15 7.30 15.59
CA ASP A 8 4.28 8.36 14.57
C ASP A 8 3.95 7.86 13.14
N PRO A 9 3.05 8.53 12.39
CA PRO A 9 2.69 8.15 11.02
C PRO A 9 3.90 8.06 10.07
N ALA A 10 5.00 8.72 10.38
CA ALA A 10 6.26 8.59 9.64
C ALA A 10 6.93 7.23 9.82
N VAL A 11 6.69 6.54 10.95
CA VAL A 11 7.34 5.27 11.33
C VAL A 11 6.54 4.05 10.87
N ARG A 12 5.21 4.17 10.77
CA ARG A 12 4.34 3.05 10.36
C ARG A 12 4.44 2.79 8.86
N ARG A 13 5.04 1.67 8.49
CA ARG A 13 5.20 1.27 7.09
C ARG A 13 4.17 0.21 6.73
N TYR A 14 3.51 0.40 5.60
CA TYR A 14 2.55 -0.56 5.07
C TYR A 14 3.04 -1.10 3.74
N ALA A 15 2.72 -2.37 3.49
CA ALA A 15 2.90 -3.00 2.19
C ALA A 15 2.27 -2.13 1.08
N PHE A 16 3.00 -2.03 -0.02
CA PHE A 16 2.53 -1.47 -1.27
C PHE A 16 3.04 -2.36 -2.39
N ILE A 17 2.11 -2.89 -3.21
CA ILE A 17 2.44 -3.63 -4.41
C ILE A 17 1.91 -2.85 -5.61
N HIS A 18 2.77 -2.64 -6.60
CA HIS A 18 2.36 -2.05 -7.88
C HIS A 18 1.49 -3.07 -8.63
N GLU A 19 0.39 -2.61 -9.23
CA GLU A 19 -0.57 -3.48 -9.90
C GLU A 19 0.03 -4.26 -11.09
N GLU A 20 0.91 -3.64 -11.87
CA GLU A 20 1.68 -4.32 -12.92
C GLU A 20 2.58 -5.45 -12.39
N ASP A 21 3.18 -5.30 -11.20
CA ASP A 21 3.98 -6.38 -10.61
C ASP A 21 3.10 -7.54 -10.17
N LEU A 22 1.95 -7.25 -9.55
CA LEU A 22 1.00 -8.27 -9.15
C LEU A 22 0.46 -9.02 -10.38
N ALA A 23 0.18 -8.31 -11.47
CA ALA A 23 -0.26 -8.90 -12.73
C ALA A 23 0.82 -9.78 -13.38
N GLU A 24 2.08 -9.34 -13.38
CA GLU A 24 3.23 -10.11 -13.89
C GLU A 24 3.44 -11.38 -13.07
N ILE A 25 3.39 -11.30 -11.74
CA ILE A 25 3.45 -12.46 -10.84
C ILE A 25 2.31 -13.43 -11.14
N ALA A 26 1.07 -12.94 -11.23
CA ALA A 26 -0.09 -13.78 -11.53
C ALA A 26 0.05 -14.47 -12.90
N ALA A 27 0.50 -13.75 -13.94
CA ALA A 27 0.73 -14.31 -15.26
C ALA A 27 1.79 -15.44 -15.23
N THR A 28 2.92 -15.21 -14.53
CA THR A 28 3.96 -16.22 -14.35
C THR A 28 3.43 -17.48 -13.69
N LEU A 29 2.67 -17.34 -12.59
CA LEU A 29 2.12 -18.47 -11.85
C LEU A 29 1.02 -19.23 -12.63
N LEU A 30 0.22 -18.53 -13.44
CA LEU A 30 -0.81 -19.15 -14.26
C LEU A 30 -0.22 -19.93 -15.45
N LEU A 31 0.96 -19.53 -15.93
CA LEU A 31 1.67 -20.21 -17.01
C LEU A 31 2.56 -21.36 -16.50
N ASP A 32 2.98 -21.32 -15.24
CA ASP A 32 3.72 -22.40 -14.59
C ASP A 32 2.79 -23.42 -13.95
N SER A 33 2.68 -24.60 -14.56
CA SER A 33 1.86 -25.71 -14.05
C SER A 33 2.31 -26.26 -12.68
N ALA A 34 3.50 -25.89 -12.19
CA ALA A 34 4.02 -26.36 -10.91
C ALA A 34 3.40 -25.66 -9.70
N HIS A 35 2.78 -24.49 -9.87
CA HIS A 35 2.18 -23.78 -8.74
C HIS A 35 0.75 -24.27 -8.46
N HIS A 36 0.52 -24.66 -7.21
CA HIS A 36 -0.80 -25.06 -6.72
C HIS A 36 -1.05 -24.42 -5.34
N GLY A 37 -2.27 -23.95 -5.11
CA GLY A 37 -2.71 -23.39 -3.83
C GLY A 37 -2.60 -21.87 -3.75
N THR A 38 -2.42 -21.36 -2.53
CA THR A 38 -2.36 -19.93 -2.23
C THR A 38 -0.91 -19.47 -2.09
N ILE A 39 -0.65 -18.25 -2.55
CA ILE A 39 0.63 -17.59 -2.40
C ILE A 39 0.41 -16.16 -1.88
N ASP A 40 1.12 -15.81 -0.82
CA ASP A 40 1.13 -14.44 -0.32
C ASP A 40 2.32 -13.71 -0.92
N VAL A 41 2.09 -12.58 -1.58
CA VAL A 41 3.12 -11.70 -2.12
C VAL A 41 2.80 -10.26 -1.73
N SER A 42 3.85 -9.47 -1.57
CA SER A 42 3.79 -8.04 -1.28
C SER A 42 4.87 -7.34 -2.09
N GLY A 43 4.74 -6.04 -2.27
CA GLY A 43 5.83 -5.20 -2.75
C GLY A 43 6.53 -4.49 -1.60
N THR A 44 7.19 -3.39 -1.95
CA THR A 44 7.92 -2.52 -1.03
C THR A 44 7.04 -1.99 0.10
N THR A 45 7.64 -1.58 1.21
CA THR A 45 6.92 -0.91 2.30
C THR A 45 7.12 0.61 2.24
N VAL A 46 6.06 1.36 2.55
CA VAL A 46 6.06 2.83 2.52
C VAL A 46 5.16 3.39 3.61
N SER A 47 5.55 4.49 4.26
CA SER A 47 4.74 5.16 5.29
C SER A 47 3.70 6.11 4.69
N ALA A 48 2.72 6.53 5.50
CA ALA A 48 1.73 7.52 5.07
C ALA A 48 2.39 8.85 4.70
N THR A 49 3.35 9.32 5.50
CA THR A 49 4.12 10.54 5.25
C THR A 49 4.93 10.44 3.96
N GLU A 50 5.62 9.32 3.72
CA GLU A 50 6.36 9.13 2.47
C GLU A 50 5.44 9.11 1.24
N ARG A 51 4.25 8.50 1.34
CA ARG A 51 3.26 8.53 0.25
C ARG A 51 2.84 9.97 -0.06
N ILE A 52 2.52 10.77 0.95
CA ILE A 52 2.14 12.17 0.75
C ILE A 52 3.29 12.98 0.14
N ASN A 53 4.51 12.89 0.68
CA ASN A 53 5.67 13.60 0.14
C ASN A 53 5.93 13.27 -1.35
N VAL A 54 5.78 11.99 -1.73
CA VAL A 54 5.89 11.56 -3.13
C VAL A 54 4.79 12.19 -3.98
N LEU A 55 3.53 12.17 -3.51
CA LEU A 55 2.41 12.75 -4.25
C LEU A 55 2.52 14.28 -4.38
N GLU A 56 2.94 14.98 -3.35
CA GLU A 56 3.21 16.43 -3.39
C GLU A 56 4.25 16.76 -4.48
N THR A 57 5.35 15.99 -4.50
CA THR A 57 6.43 16.16 -5.48
C THR A 57 5.93 15.90 -6.90
N VAL A 58 5.16 14.83 -7.10
CA VAL A 58 4.69 14.42 -8.43
C VAL A 58 3.57 15.32 -8.96
N LEU A 59 2.66 15.78 -8.09
CA LEU A 59 1.50 16.58 -8.47
C LEU A 59 1.77 18.09 -8.40
N GLY A 60 2.83 18.52 -7.73
CA GLY A 60 3.13 19.93 -7.48
C GLY A 60 2.11 20.59 -6.54
N LEU A 61 1.65 19.85 -5.53
CA LEU A 61 0.66 20.29 -4.55
C LEU A 61 1.24 20.21 -3.14
N GLU A 62 0.69 20.99 -2.21
CA GLU A 62 0.99 20.89 -0.78
C GLU A 62 -0.18 20.20 -0.06
N ALA A 63 0.13 19.27 0.84
CA ALA A 63 -0.83 18.46 1.57
C ALA A 63 -0.36 18.24 3.02
N GLU A 64 -1.31 18.22 3.95
CA GLU A 64 -1.05 17.93 5.36
C GLU A 64 -1.47 16.50 5.72
N VAL A 65 -0.60 15.78 6.45
CA VAL A 65 -0.95 14.50 7.06
C VAL A 65 -1.63 14.76 8.40
N VAL A 66 -2.95 14.57 8.46
CA VAL A 66 -3.74 14.67 9.69
C VAL A 66 -4.08 13.27 10.20
N GLU A 67 -3.64 12.96 11.42
CA GLU A 67 -3.96 11.69 12.07
C GLU A 67 -5.43 11.68 12.51
N LEU A 68 -6.14 10.59 12.20
CA LEU A 68 -7.51 10.35 12.64
C LEU A 68 -7.54 9.32 13.77
N SER A 69 -8.44 9.50 14.73
CA SER A 69 -8.79 8.41 15.66
C SER A 69 -9.46 7.25 14.91
N ALA A 70 -9.49 6.07 15.51
CA ALA A 70 -10.19 4.91 14.96
C ALA A 70 -11.67 5.21 14.69
N GLU A 71 -12.33 5.93 15.61
CA GLU A 71 -13.73 6.35 15.47
C GLU A 71 -13.91 7.35 14.32
N GLN A 72 -13.02 8.35 14.21
CA GLN A 72 -13.06 9.33 13.14
C GLN A 72 -12.83 8.69 11.76
N ALA A 73 -11.89 7.74 11.67
CA ALA A 73 -11.63 6.98 10.44
C ALA A 73 -12.85 6.12 10.06
N ALA A 74 -13.46 5.43 11.03
CA ALA A 74 -14.65 4.62 10.81
C ALA A 74 -15.83 5.45 10.31
N GLU A 75 -16.10 6.59 10.95
CA GLU A 75 -17.18 7.51 10.57
C GLU A 75 -16.93 8.14 9.19
N ARG A 76 -15.66 8.37 8.82
CA ARG A 76 -15.28 8.81 7.49
C ARG A 76 -15.54 7.72 6.44
N TRP A 77 -15.01 6.51 6.63
CA TRP A 77 -15.20 5.40 5.69
C TRP A 77 -16.67 5.03 5.52
N TRP A 78 -17.46 5.07 6.59
CA TRP A 78 -18.90 4.85 6.52
C TRP A 78 -19.59 5.90 5.63
N ARG A 79 -19.26 7.19 5.79
CA ARG A 79 -19.77 8.26 4.91
C ARG A 79 -19.33 8.11 3.45
N ASP A 80 -18.13 7.56 3.23
CA ASP A 80 -17.60 7.26 1.90
C ASP A 80 -18.21 5.98 1.30
N GLY A 81 -19.17 5.34 2.00
CA GLY A 81 -19.97 4.22 1.50
C GLY A 81 -19.31 2.84 1.67
N TRP A 82 -18.30 2.74 2.53
CA TRP A 82 -17.64 1.45 2.79
C TRP A 82 -18.57 0.49 3.53
N PRO A 83 -18.58 -0.81 3.20
CA PRO A 83 -19.30 -1.82 3.98
C PRO A 83 -18.79 -1.89 5.42
N GLU A 84 -19.71 -2.11 6.37
CA GLU A 84 -19.40 -2.18 7.80
C GLU A 84 -18.32 -3.24 8.12
N ASP A 85 -18.43 -4.42 7.51
CA ASP A 85 -17.43 -5.49 7.67
C ASP A 85 -16.04 -5.07 7.16
N THR A 86 -15.97 -4.31 6.06
CA THR A 86 -14.70 -3.79 5.55
C THR A 86 -14.09 -2.78 6.53
N ILE A 87 -14.89 -1.89 7.11
CA ILE A 87 -14.44 -0.94 8.13
C ILE A 87 -13.88 -1.70 9.35
N ALA A 88 -14.62 -2.71 9.84
CA ALA A 88 -14.19 -3.53 10.97
C ALA A 88 -12.85 -4.24 10.70
N VAL A 89 -12.67 -4.80 9.50
CA VAL A 89 -11.40 -5.43 9.09
C VAL A 89 -10.27 -4.40 9.06
N MET A 90 -10.48 -3.21 8.51
CA MET A 90 -9.43 -2.18 8.44
C MET A 90 -9.01 -1.70 9.84
N LEU A 91 -9.97 -1.46 10.73
CA LEU A 91 -9.70 -1.06 12.12
C LEU A 91 -8.92 -2.13 12.90
N TYR A 92 -9.14 -3.41 12.58
CA TYR A 92 -8.37 -4.50 13.15
C TYR A 92 -6.97 -4.63 12.51
N ALA A 93 -6.89 -4.59 11.18
CA ALA A 93 -5.67 -4.92 10.45
C ALA A 93 -4.60 -3.82 10.51
N LEU A 94 -4.98 -2.54 10.38
CA LEU A 94 -4.02 -1.44 10.31
C LEU A 94 -3.09 -1.36 11.53
N PRO A 95 -3.58 -1.48 12.79
CA PRO A 95 -2.70 -1.51 13.96
C PRO A 95 -1.77 -2.72 13.98
N VAL A 96 -2.25 -3.90 13.54
CA VAL A 96 -1.47 -5.15 13.52
C VAL A 96 -0.29 -5.04 12.58
N PHE A 97 -0.50 -4.50 11.37
CA PHE A 97 0.57 -4.34 10.38
C PHE A 97 1.49 -3.16 10.69
N ALA A 98 0.97 -2.09 11.28
CA ALA A 98 1.75 -0.90 11.62
C ALA A 98 2.78 -1.09 12.73
N PHE A 99 2.57 -2.07 13.61
CA PHE A 99 3.35 -2.22 14.85
C PHE A 99 4.80 -2.67 14.60
N GLN A 100 5.13 -3.16 13.41
CA GLN A 100 6.45 -3.70 13.09
C GLN A 100 7.00 -3.04 11.82
N PRO A 101 7.81 -1.97 11.94
CA PRO A 101 8.49 -1.34 10.80
C PRO A 101 9.31 -2.35 9.98
N ASP A 102 9.83 -3.36 10.68
CA ASP A 102 10.60 -4.48 10.16
C ASP A 102 9.81 -5.80 10.24
N ASN A 103 8.55 -5.80 9.78
CA ASN A 103 7.68 -6.97 9.80
C ASN A 103 8.29 -8.13 8.98
N PRO A 104 8.71 -9.26 9.61
CA PRO A 104 9.33 -10.37 8.89
C PRO A 104 8.41 -11.03 7.85
N LEU A 105 7.09 -10.99 8.06
CA LEU A 105 6.12 -11.51 7.09
C LEU A 105 6.11 -10.67 5.81
N LEU A 106 6.10 -9.33 5.94
CA LEU A 106 6.14 -8.43 4.79
C LEU A 106 7.46 -8.58 4.02
N ARG A 107 8.59 -8.71 4.72
CA ARG A 107 9.88 -9.01 4.08
C ARG A 107 9.86 -10.32 3.30
N ALA A 108 9.35 -11.41 3.89
CA ALA A 108 9.28 -12.69 3.21
C ALA A 108 8.35 -12.65 1.98
N GLN A 109 7.28 -11.85 2.04
CA GLN A 109 6.38 -11.64 0.91
C GLN A 109 7.02 -10.79 -0.19
N GLU A 110 7.83 -9.78 0.16
CA GLU A 110 8.62 -8.97 -0.78
C GLU A 110 9.74 -9.79 -1.44
N ASP A 111 10.48 -10.60 -0.67
CA ASP A 111 11.50 -11.52 -1.19
C ASP A 111 10.90 -12.52 -2.20
N ARG A 112 9.67 -12.98 -1.94
CA ARG A 112 8.94 -13.85 -2.87
C ARG A 112 8.55 -13.13 -4.15
N ALA A 113 8.11 -11.88 -4.06
CA ALA A 113 7.84 -11.06 -5.24
C ALA A 113 9.12 -10.83 -6.07
N LEU A 114 10.25 -10.51 -5.42
CA LEU A 114 11.56 -10.40 -6.07
C LEU A 114 11.93 -11.69 -6.82
N ALA A 115 11.76 -12.85 -6.19
CA ALA A 115 12.08 -14.14 -6.80
C ALA A 115 11.21 -14.45 -8.03
N LEU A 116 9.92 -14.10 -8.00
CA LEU A 116 8.97 -14.35 -9.09
C LEU A 116 9.11 -13.35 -10.24
N LEU A 117 9.50 -12.11 -9.95
CA LEU A 117 9.71 -11.06 -10.95
C LEU A 117 11.12 -11.11 -11.57
N GLY A 118 12.11 -11.67 -10.86
CA GLY A 118 13.53 -11.60 -11.25
C GLY A 118 14.14 -10.20 -11.14
N ARG A 119 13.41 -9.25 -10.53
CA ARG A 119 13.82 -7.85 -10.28
C ARG A 119 13.12 -7.35 -9.02
N ALA A 120 13.63 -6.26 -8.44
CA ALA A 120 12.96 -5.62 -7.31
C ALA A 120 11.52 -5.18 -7.70
N PRO A 121 10.53 -5.35 -6.80
CA PRO A 121 9.21 -4.77 -6.98
C PRO A 121 9.29 -3.25 -7.16
N ARG A 122 8.39 -2.71 -7.99
CA ARG A 122 8.26 -1.28 -8.22
C ARG A 122 7.84 -0.58 -6.93
N THR A 123 8.46 0.57 -6.71
CA THR A 123 8.22 1.44 -5.55
C THR A 123 6.95 2.27 -5.73
N PHE A 124 6.45 2.82 -4.62
CA PHE A 124 5.35 3.81 -4.65
C PHE A 124 5.69 5.04 -5.51
N THR A 125 6.96 5.48 -5.52
CA THR A 125 7.42 6.58 -6.38
C THR A 125 7.32 6.25 -7.86
N GLN A 126 7.68 5.04 -8.27
CA GLN A 126 7.53 4.62 -9.67
C GLN A 126 6.06 4.57 -10.09
N TRP A 127 5.19 4.06 -9.21
CA TRP A 127 3.74 4.08 -9.42
C TRP A 127 3.20 5.51 -9.58
N ALA A 128 3.54 6.42 -8.66
CA ALA A 128 3.05 7.80 -8.68
C ALA A 128 3.48 8.55 -9.96
N ASN A 129 4.72 8.38 -10.41
CA ASN A 129 5.20 8.97 -11.66
C ASN A 129 4.43 8.48 -12.91
N GLY A 130 3.88 7.27 -12.86
CA GLY A 130 3.01 6.74 -13.92
C GLY A 130 1.70 7.52 -14.11
N PHE A 131 1.20 8.21 -13.08
CA PHE A 131 -0.01 9.04 -13.19
C PHE A 131 0.28 10.41 -13.80
N ALA A 132 1.38 11.06 -13.40
CA ALA A 132 1.76 12.36 -13.95
C ALA A 132 2.00 12.32 -15.47
N THR A 133 2.49 11.18 -15.98
CA THR A 133 2.71 10.97 -17.42
C THR A 133 1.43 10.68 -18.20
N ARG A 134 0.40 10.08 -17.57
CA ARG A 134 -0.91 9.83 -18.19
C ARG A 134 -1.78 11.08 -18.29
N ASP A 135 -1.71 11.99 -17.32
CA ASP A 135 -2.48 13.24 -17.33
C ASP A 135 -2.05 14.24 -18.42
N VAL A 136 -0.84 14.10 -18.97
CA VAL A 136 -0.39 14.92 -20.11
C VAL A 136 -1.10 14.51 -21.41
N ASP A 137 -1.50 13.24 -21.53
CA ASP A 137 -2.10 12.68 -22.75
C ASP A 137 -3.61 13.00 -22.86
N HIS A 138 -4.30 13.17 -21.73
CA HIS A 138 -5.73 13.47 -21.70
C HIS A 138 -6.09 14.97 -21.81
N ARG A 139 -5.10 15.88 -21.91
CA ARG A 139 -5.36 17.32 -22.13
C ARG A 139 -5.45 17.71 -23.61
N HIS A 140 -5.43 16.75 -24.54
CA HIS A 140 -5.50 16.98 -25.99
C HIS A 140 -6.60 16.15 -26.71
N VAL A 141 -7.79 16.04 -26.12
CA VAL A 141 -8.98 15.57 -26.85
C VAL A 141 -10.16 16.50 -26.60
#